data_AF-A0A4Q3X1A6-F1
#
_entry.id   AF-A0A4Q3X1A6-F1
#
_cell.length_a   1.000
_cell.length_b   1.000
_cell.length_c   1.000
_cell.angle_alpha   90.00
_cell.angle_beta   90.00
_cell.angle_gamma   90.00
#
_symmetry.space_group_name_H-M   'P 1'
#
loop_
_entity.id
_entity.type
_entity.pdbx_description
1 polymer ?
#
loop_
_entity_poly.entity_id
_entity_poly.type
_entity_poly.pdbx_seq_one_letter_code
_entity_poly.pdbx_strand_id
1 'polypeptide(L)'
;MAEQPVITQTREELVPFQQPQTAKEVSGQFAPNLDLPAGQTLAFDSAAKKLIPYNEAGSDTDTNEVQTITLSGTPASGAFTLGVPRGGLETTANIPWDGNSAAITAALNALPNVAPGDIVAVRATNVLTFTYGAAWAGSDVPPIVFTPVNLQTSAPAPVTGTVATTTPGVDATTGTAVGLTRYAVQTDAQGNVTNFDENGALEDTAPYYYTGIFRTTHLNGFTAAALNDLQGRVIQGTLADGVIKF
;
A
#
# COMPACT_ATOMS: atom_id res chain seq x y z
N MET A 1 -50.54 14.97 6.12
CA MET A 1 -49.18 14.40 6.30
C MET A 1 -48.95 13.47 5.13
N ALA A 2 -47.96 13.74 4.29
CA ALA A 2 -47.64 12.87 3.16
C ALA A 2 -47.01 11.58 3.68
N GLU A 3 -47.55 10.42 3.28
CA GLU A 3 -46.95 9.12 3.59
C GLU A 3 -45.54 9.07 3.01
N GLN A 4 -44.56 8.87 3.88
CA GLN A 4 -43.19 8.59 3.47
C GLN A 4 -43.17 7.24 2.75
N PRO A 5 -42.51 7.13 1.58
CA PRO A 5 -42.45 5.87 0.85
C PRO A 5 -41.71 4.81 1.67
N VAL A 6 -42.43 3.78 2.09
CA VAL A 6 -41.87 2.61 2.76
C VAL A 6 -41.21 1.72 1.71
N ILE A 7 -39.88 1.60 1.76
CA ILE A 7 -39.14 0.65 0.92
C ILE A 7 -39.17 -0.71 1.62
N THR A 8 -40.01 -1.62 1.15
CA THR A 8 -40.07 -3.00 1.65
C THR A 8 -38.97 -3.83 1.00
N GLN A 9 -37.94 -4.23 1.75
CA GLN A 9 -36.90 -5.15 1.28
C GLN A 9 -37.13 -6.54 1.86
N THR A 10 -37.30 -7.54 0.98
CA THR A 10 -37.43 -8.95 1.38
C THR A 10 -36.08 -9.49 1.83
N ARG A 11 -36.10 -10.22 2.96
CA ARG A 11 -34.94 -10.86 3.60
C ARG A 11 -34.36 -11.96 2.71
N GLU A 12 -33.47 -11.58 1.79
CA GLU A 12 -32.34 -12.44 1.45
C GLU A 12 -31.27 -12.14 2.50
N GLU A 13 -30.94 -13.16 3.29
CA GLU A 13 -29.90 -13.10 4.30
C GLU A 13 -28.61 -12.65 3.63
N LEU A 14 -28.15 -11.42 3.91
CA LEU A 14 -26.87 -10.89 3.44
C LEU A 14 -25.74 -11.79 3.98
N VAL A 15 -25.45 -12.87 3.28
CA VAL A 15 -24.28 -13.73 3.49
C VAL A 15 -23.04 -12.85 3.33
N PRO A 16 -22.01 -12.98 4.18
CA PRO A 16 -20.85 -12.10 4.16
C PRO A 16 -20.22 -12.12 2.78
N PHE A 17 -20.32 -10.95 2.13
CA PHE A 17 -19.62 -10.48 0.95
C PHE A 17 -19.63 -11.33 -0.34
N GLN A 18 -20.00 -12.61 -0.28
CA GLN A 18 -20.02 -13.50 -1.44
C GLN A 18 -21.27 -13.30 -2.31
N GLN A 19 -22.35 -12.76 -1.74
CA GLN A 19 -23.62 -12.47 -2.43
C GLN A 19 -24.33 -11.25 -1.80
N PRO A 20 -23.83 -10.03 -2.00
CA PRO A 20 -24.52 -8.82 -1.55
C PRO A 20 -25.82 -8.62 -2.36
N GLN A 21 -26.84 -8.06 -1.71
CA GLN A 21 -28.13 -7.81 -2.36
C GLN A 21 -27.96 -6.86 -3.55
N THR A 22 -28.52 -7.25 -4.69
CA THR A 22 -28.52 -6.48 -5.96
C THR A 22 -27.14 -6.15 -6.52
N ALA A 23 -26.07 -6.76 -6.00
CA ALA A 23 -24.73 -6.45 -6.41
C ALA A 23 -24.47 -6.93 -7.85
N LYS A 24 -23.79 -6.09 -8.62
CA LYS A 24 -23.33 -6.46 -9.97
C LYS A 24 -21.83 -6.60 -9.97
N GLU A 25 -21.37 -7.64 -10.65
CA GLU A 25 -19.96 -7.99 -10.75
C GLU A 25 -19.43 -7.83 -12.17
N VAL A 26 -18.13 -7.61 -12.25
CA VAL A 26 -17.35 -7.63 -13.49
C VAL A 26 -15.96 -8.15 -13.15
N SER A 27 -15.29 -8.76 -14.12
CA SER A 27 -13.90 -9.21 -13.96
C SER A 27 -12.93 -8.11 -14.38
N GLY A 28 -11.84 -7.97 -13.64
CA GLY A 28 -10.76 -7.06 -13.99
C GLY A 28 -9.40 -7.67 -13.71
N GLN A 29 -8.39 -7.13 -14.39
CA GLN A 29 -7.00 -7.50 -14.15
C GLN A 29 -6.43 -6.65 -13.02
N PHE A 30 -5.65 -7.26 -12.14
CA PHE A 30 -5.06 -6.57 -10.98
C PHE A 30 -3.57 -6.27 -11.23
N ALA A 31 -3.04 -5.25 -10.55
CA ALA A 31 -1.63 -4.96 -10.61
C ALA A 31 -0.80 -6.07 -9.93
N PRO A 32 0.50 -6.19 -10.25
CA PRO A 32 1.38 -7.17 -9.62
C PRO A 32 1.57 -6.96 -8.11
N ASN A 33 1.95 -8.03 -7.40
CA ASN A 33 2.37 -8.05 -6.00
C ASN A 33 1.39 -7.40 -4.99
N LEU A 34 0.09 -7.60 -5.20
CA LEU A 34 -0.96 -7.09 -4.32
C LEU A 34 -1.39 -8.17 -3.32
N ASP A 35 -1.78 -7.72 -2.12
CA ASP A 35 -2.49 -8.52 -1.11
C ASP A 35 -3.65 -7.68 -0.58
N LEU A 36 -4.84 -7.90 -1.15
CA LEU A 36 -6.03 -7.10 -0.88
C LEU A 36 -7.06 -7.94 -0.11
N PRO A 37 -7.61 -7.44 1.00
CA PRO A 37 -8.71 -8.13 1.68
C PRO A 37 -9.99 -8.04 0.85
N ALA A 38 -10.97 -8.88 1.17
CA ALA A 38 -12.32 -8.78 0.61
C ALA A 38 -12.97 -7.45 1.02
N GLY A 39 -13.74 -6.84 0.11
CA GLY A 39 -14.38 -5.54 0.36
C GLY A 39 -13.43 -4.35 0.30
N GLN A 40 -12.19 -4.55 -0.18
CA GLN A 40 -11.24 -3.48 -0.44
C GLN A 40 -11.73 -2.61 -1.59
N THR A 41 -11.77 -1.29 -1.37
CA THR A 41 -12.07 -0.32 -2.42
C THR A 41 -10.96 -0.30 -3.45
N LEU A 42 -11.35 -0.29 -4.72
CA LEU A 42 -10.47 -0.38 -5.88
C LEU A 42 -10.48 0.91 -6.68
N ALA A 43 -9.32 1.25 -7.23
CA ALA A 43 -9.13 2.26 -8.26
C ALA A 43 -8.71 1.59 -9.58
N PHE A 44 -8.94 2.27 -10.70
CA PHE A 44 -8.39 1.88 -11.99
C PHE A 44 -7.16 2.73 -12.33
N ASP A 45 -6.00 2.09 -12.45
CA ASP A 45 -4.83 2.74 -13.03
C ASP A 45 -4.98 2.78 -14.55
N SER A 46 -5.24 3.99 -15.06
CA SER A 46 -5.38 4.23 -16.50
C SER A 46 -4.10 4.00 -17.31
N ALA A 47 -2.92 4.09 -16.69
CA ALA A 47 -1.63 3.87 -17.34
C ALA A 47 -1.33 2.37 -17.46
N ALA A 48 -1.39 1.63 -16.35
CA ALA A 48 -1.18 0.19 -16.36
C ALA A 48 -2.37 -0.61 -16.93
N LYS A 49 -3.56 0.00 -16.99
CA LYS A 49 -4.84 -0.66 -17.30
C LYS A 49 -5.15 -1.81 -16.35
N LYS A 50 -4.81 -1.64 -15.08
CA LYS A 50 -4.96 -2.62 -14.01
C LYS A 50 -5.75 -2.02 -12.85
N LEU A 51 -6.40 -2.88 -12.08
CA LEU A 51 -7.01 -2.57 -10.81
C LEU A 51 -5.95 -2.55 -9.72
N ILE A 52 -6.09 -1.58 -8.84
CA ILE A 52 -5.20 -1.31 -7.71
C ILE A 52 -6.06 -1.00 -6.47
N PRO A 53 -5.51 -1.10 -5.25
CA PRO A 53 -6.20 -0.55 -4.09
C PRO A 53 -6.49 0.94 -4.30
N TYR A 54 -7.70 1.36 -3.91
CA TYR A 54 -8.04 2.77 -3.80
C TYR A 54 -7.38 3.35 -2.55
N ASN A 55 -6.53 4.34 -2.75
CA ASN A 55 -5.95 5.14 -1.68
C ASN A 55 -6.36 6.59 -1.88
N GLU A 56 -6.83 7.25 -0.82
CA GLU A 56 -7.04 8.70 -0.88
C GLU A 56 -5.68 9.39 -0.86
N ALA A 57 -5.48 10.34 -1.78
CA ALA A 57 -4.27 11.16 -1.77
C ALA A 57 -4.12 11.89 -0.42
N GLY A 58 -3.05 11.58 0.32
CA GLY A 58 -2.76 12.20 1.62
C GLY A 58 -3.50 11.60 2.80
N SER A 59 -3.97 10.36 2.71
CA SER A 59 -4.50 9.62 3.86
C SER A 59 -3.37 9.23 4.83
N ASP A 60 -3.35 9.84 6.02
CA ASP A 60 -2.43 9.52 7.13
C ASP A 60 -2.59 8.06 7.67
N THR A 61 -3.48 7.25 7.10
CA THR A 61 -3.68 5.84 7.51
C THR A 61 -2.89 4.84 6.66
N ASP A 62 -2.18 5.29 5.64
CA ASP A 62 -1.39 4.41 4.79
C ASP A 62 -0.10 4.01 5.52
N THR A 63 0.26 2.72 5.49
CA THR A 63 1.50 2.25 6.11
C THR A 63 2.68 2.87 5.39
N ASN A 64 3.43 3.70 6.11
CA ASN A 64 4.70 4.25 5.65
C ASN A 64 5.60 3.15 5.11
N GLU A 65 6.21 3.40 3.94
CA GLU A 65 7.16 2.46 3.37
C GLU A 65 8.34 2.25 4.33
N VAL A 66 8.76 1.00 4.46
CA VAL A 66 9.98 0.63 5.18
C VAL A 66 10.89 -0.16 4.26
N GLN A 67 12.08 0.37 4.01
CA GLN A 67 13.17 -0.34 3.34
C GLN A 67 14.25 -0.73 4.35
N THR A 68 14.95 -1.83 4.05
CA THR A 68 16.10 -2.27 4.83
C THR A 68 17.30 -2.51 3.93
N ILE A 69 18.50 -2.20 4.44
CA ILE A 69 19.76 -2.64 3.89
C ILE A 69 20.34 -3.67 4.86
N THR A 70 20.50 -4.91 4.40
CA THR A 70 21.25 -5.94 5.10
C THR A 70 22.69 -5.93 4.62
N LEU A 71 23.61 -5.71 5.55
CA LEU A 71 25.04 -5.60 5.28
C LEU A 71 25.71 -6.97 5.46
N SER A 72 26.53 -7.35 4.51
CA SER A 72 27.36 -8.56 4.56
C SER A 72 28.80 -8.24 4.98
N GLY A 73 29.50 -9.24 5.55
CA GLY A 73 30.88 -9.08 6.01
C GLY A 73 31.01 -8.42 7.39
N THR A 74 32.26 -8.13 7.78
CA THR A 74 32.59 -7.50 9.07
C THR A 74 33.50 -6.29 8.83
N PRO A 75 32.93 -5.14 8.44
CA PRO A 75 33.73 -3.96 8.18
C PRO A 75 34.27 -3.43 9.52
N ALA A 76 35.55 -3.11 9.54
CA ALA A 76 36.24 -2.57 10.70
C ALA A 76 36.37 -1.04 10.62
N SER A 77 36.40 -0.49 9.41
CA SER A 77 36.59 0.94 9.16
C SER A 77 36.11 1.33 7.76
N GLY A 78 36.18 2.62 7.46
CA GLY A 78 35.81 3.20 6.15
C GLY A 78 34.55 4.03 6.22
N ALA A 79 33.92 4.25 5.08
CA ALA A 79 32.68 4.99 4.95
C ALA A 79 31.73 4.33 3.94
N PHE A 80 30.51 4.82 3.87
CA PHE A 80 29.57 4.49 2.80
C PHE A 80 28.76 5.73 2.44
N THR A 81 28.08 5.69 1.31
CA THR A 81 27.11 6.70 0.89
C THR A 81 25.76 6.06 0.64
N LEU A 82 24.70 6.84 0.83
CA LEU A 82 23.33 6.46 0.51
C LEU A 82 22.84 7.34 -0.65
N GLY A 83 22.34 6.72 -1.70
CA GLY A 83 21.70 7.38 -2.83
C GLY A 83 20.18 7.31 -2.68
N VAL A 84 19.53 8.45 -2.78
CA VAL A 84 18.09 8.61 -2.61
C VAL A 84 17.45 8.99 -3.97
N PRO A 85 16.71 8.07 -4.60
CA PRO A 85 16.19 8.23 -5.96
C PRO A 85 14.83 8.95 -6.03
N ARG A 86 14.73 10.20 -5.55
CA ARG A 86 13.50 11.02 -5.65
C ARG A 86 13.73 12.26 -6.51
N GLY A 87 13.05 12.30 -7.68
CA GLY A 87 13.23 13.38 -8.67
C GLY A 87 14.61 13.40 -9.35
N GLY A 88 15.42 12.37 -9.10
CA GLY A 88 16.85 12.28 -9.42
C GLY A 88 17.57 11.45 -8.35
N LEU A 89 18.82 11.06 -8.59
CA LEU A 89 19.65 10.37 -7.60
C LEU A 89 20.50 11.40 -6.84
N GLU A 90 20.15 11.69 -5.60
CA GLU A 90 20.97 12.50 -4.71
C GLU A 90 21.75 11.61 -3.74
N THR A 91 23.05 11.84 -3.60
CA THR A 91 23.94 10.98 -2.81
C THR A 91 24.42 11.72 -1.57
N THR A 92 24.35 11.08 -0.41
CA THR A 92 24.86 11.67 0.84
C THR A 92 26.36 11.92 0.75
N ALA A 93 26.86 12.83 1.59
CA ALA A 93 28.27 12.83 1.93
C ALA A 93 28.69 11.48 2.55
N ASN A 94 30.00 11.24 2.63
CA ASN A 94 30.54 10.02 3.25
C ASN A 94 30.06 9.88 4.71
N ILE A 95 29.34 8.80 4.98
CA ILE A 95 28.90 8.41 6.32
C ILE A 95 29.95 7.45 6.88
N PRO A 96 30.59 7.74 8.03
CA PRO A 96 31.52 6.82 8.66
C PRO A 96 30.90 5.44 8.89
N TRP A 97 31.69 4.37 8.74
CA TRP A 97 31.20 3.01 8.95
C TRP A 97 30.58 2.81 10.33
N ASP A 98 31.06 3.47 11.37
CA ASP A 98 30.55 3.41 12.75
C ASP A 98 29.47 4.46 13.06
N GLY A 99 28.99 5.20 12.05
CA GLY A 99 27.95 6.21 12.19
C GLY A 99 26.65 5.64 12.77
N ASN A 100 26.14 6.26 13.83
CA ASN A 100 24.88 5.85 14.46
C ASN A 100 23.65 6.30 13.64
N SER A 101 22.45 5.88 14.06
CA SER A 101 21.18 6.26 13.43
C SER A 101 21.02 7.78 13.23
N ALA A 102 21.50 8.58 14.18
CA ALA A 102 21.42 10.04 14.11
C ALA A 102 22.36 10.62 13.04
N ALA A 103 23.58 10.09 12.93
CA ALA A 103 24.52 10.50 11.88
C ALA A 103 23.99 10.16 10.48
N ILE A 104 23.38 8.98 10.31
CA ILE A 104 22.76 8.58 9.04
C ILE A 104 21.57 9.48 8.71
N THR A 105 20.67 9.70 9.68
CA THR A 105 19.50 10.57 9.49
C THR A 105 19.92 12.02 9.18
N ALA A 106 20.96 12.53 9.84
CA ALA A 106 21.50 13.86 9.54
C ALA A 106 22.07 13.95 8.12
N ALA A 107 22.77 12.91 7.66
CA ALA A 107 23.28 12.86 6.29
C ALA A 107 22.16 12.82 5.23
N LEU A 108 21.07 12.09 5.51
CA LEU A 108 19.88 12.06 4.64
C LEU A 108 19.18 13.42 4.60
N ASN A 109 18.94 14.04 5.76
CA ASN A 109 18.29 15.37 5.85
C ASN A 109 19.14 16.51 5.26
N ALA A 110 20.43 16.27 4.99
CA ALA A 110 21.29 17.23 4.30
C ALA A 110 21.13 17.18 2.77
N LEU A 111 20.41 16.17 2.23
CA LEU A 111 20.16 16.08 0.80
C LEU A 111 19.12 17.13 0.37
N PRO A 112 19.30 17.78 -0.80
CA PRO A 112 18.36 18.81 -1.27
C PRO A 112 16.93 18.30 -1.51
N ASN A 113 16.77 16.99 -1.75
CA ASN A 113 15.48 16.35 -2.05
C ASN A 113 14.82 15.69 -0.84
N VAL A 114 15.38 15.82 0.37
CA VAL A 114 14.87 15.22 1.61
C VAL A 114 14.66 16.32 2.66
N ALA A 115 13.41 16.53 3.08
CA ALA A 115 13.11 17.40 4.20
C ALA A 115 13.27 16.67 5.55
N PRO A 116 13.54 17.39 6.65
CA PRO A 116 13.58 16.77 7.98
C PRO A 116 12.30 15.99 8.30
N GLY A 117 12.43 14.69 8.55
CA GLY A 117 11.31 13.80 8.87
C GLY A 117 10.74 13.01 7.69
N ASP A 118 11.21 13.27 6.46
CA ASP A 118 10.84 12.47 5.28
C ASP A 118 11.39 11.05 5.37
N ILE A 119 12.63 10.90 5.87
CA ILE A 119 13.26 9.59 6.05
C ILE A 119 13.83 9.51 7.46
N VAL A 120 13.41 8.50 8.22
CA VAL A 120 13.96 8.17 9.53
C VAL A 120 14.80 6.90 9.39
N ALA A 121 16.09 6.99 9.69
CA ALA A 121 16.99 5.85 9.64
C ALA A 121 17.25 5.27 11.04
N VAL A 122 17.14 3.95 11.17
CA VAL A 122 17.49 3.19 12.37
C VAL A 122 18.58 2.19 12.02
N ARG A 123 19.68 2.22 12.76
CA ARG A 123 20.77 1.28 12.63
C ARG A 123 20.73 0.22 13.72
N ALA A 124 20.67 -1.04 13.30
CA ALA A 124 21.08 -2.22 14.07
C ALA A 124 22.48 -2.69 13.62
N THR A 125 23.00 -3.77 14.22
CA THR A 125 24.39 -4.24 13.98
C THR A 125 24.73 -4.37 12.49
N ASN A 126 23.93 -5.13 11.74
CA ASN A 126 24.16 -5.39 10.31
C ASN A 126 22.96 -4.97 9.43
N VAL A 127 22.00 -4.24 10.00
CA VAL A 127 20.77 -3.85 9.30
C VAL A 127 20.58 -2.35 9.47
N LEU A 128 20.36 -1.66 8.35
CA LEU A 128 19.89 -0.27 8.32
C LEU A 128 18.43 -0.30 7.89
N THR A 129 17.55 0.29 8.68
CA THR A 129 16.12 0.40 8.39
C THR A 129 15.79 1.85 8.09
N PHE A 130 15.04 2.09 7.02
CA PHE A 130 14.61 3.41 6.57
C PHE A 130 13.09 3.42 6.53
N THR A 131 12.48 4.31 7.31
CA THR A 131 11.03 4.54 7.29
C THR A 131 10.75 5.85 6.58
N TYR A 132 9.92 5.80 5.53
CA TYR A 132 9.55 6.93 4.71
C TYR A 132 8.24 7.54 5.21
N GLY A 133 8.26 8.82 5.56
CA GLY A 133 7.12 9.55 6.11
C GLY A 133 6.99 10.94 5.51
N ALA A 134 6.21 11.80 6.17
CA ALA A 134 5.95 13.17 5.73
C ALA A 134 5.59 13.26 4.24
N ALA A 135 6.41 13.90 3.39
CA ALA A 135 6.11 14.04 1.96
C ALA A 135 6.16 12.71 1.16
N TRP A 136 6.51 11.62 1.83
CA TRP A 136 6.73 10.27 1.30
C TRP A 136 5.85 9.26 2.05
N ALA A 137 5.03 9.74 3.00
CA ALA A 137 4.12 8.89 3.75
C ALA A 137 3.19 8.15 2.79
N GLY A 138 3.04 6.85 3.07
CA GLY A 138 2.21 5.96 2.26
C GLY A 138 2.67 5.71 0.83
N SER A 139 3.70 6.36 0.28
CA SER A 139 4.07 6.22 -1.14
C SER A 139 5.03 5.06 -1.39
N ASP A 140 4.94 4.38 -2.53
CA ASP A 140 5.97 3.43 -2.97
C ASP A 140 7.24 4.21 -3.34
N VAL A 141 8.38 3.84 -2.74
CA VAL A 141 9.64 4.56 -2.90
C VAL A 141 10.63 3.67 -3.65
N PRO A 142 11.30 4.17 -4.71
CA PRO A 142 12.32 3.37 -5.37
C PRO A 142 13.44 2.98 -4.38
N PRO A 143 14.10 1.82 -4.57
CA PRO A 143 15.08 1.31 -3.60
C PRO A 143 16.22 2.27 -3.32
N ILE A 144 16.52 2.49 -2.03
CA ILE A 144 17.69 3.26 -1.60
C ILE A 144 18.98 2.59 -2.11
N VAL A 145 19.93 3.39 -2.59
CA VAL A 145 21.17 2.88 -3.17
C VAL A 145 22.28 2.91 -2.13
N PHE A 146 22.78 1.74 -1.72
CA PHE A 146 23.95 1.65 -0.85
C PHE A 146 25.24 1.57 -1.68
N THR A 147 26.22 2.44 -1.40
CA THR A 147 27.54 2.37 -2.03
C THR A 147 28.65 2.35 -0.96
N PRO A 148 29.44 1.27 -0.86
CA PRO A 148 30.59 1.23 0.04
C PRO A 148 31.70 2.16 -0.45
N VAL A 149 32.34 2.90 0.47
CA VAL A 149 33.46 3.81 0.19
C VAL A 149 34.64 3.44 1.07
N ASN A 150 35.61 2.72 0.51
CA ASN A 150 36.80 2.25 1.21
C ASN A 150 36.49 1.45 2.51
N LEU A 151 35.39 0.67 2.52
CA LEU A 151 35.10 -0.21 3.66
C LEU A 151 36.18 -1.29 3.75
N GLN A 152 36.92 -1.28 4.85
CA GLN A 152 37.96 -2.26 5.11
C GLN A 152 37.39 -3.38 5.98
N THR A 153 37.69 -4.61 5.62
CA THR A 153 37.25 -5.80 6.35
C THR A 153 38.45 -6.50 6.97
N SER A 154 38.21 -7.15 8.11
CA SER A 154 39.20 -8.04 8.75
C SER A 154 39.33 -9.41 8.04
N ALA A 155 38.43 -9.72 7.10
CA ALA A 155 38.41 -10.93 6.28
C ALA A 155 38.25 -10.57 4.78
N PRO A 156 38.78 -11.34 3.81
CA PRO A 156 38.96 -10.90 2.43
C PRO A 156 37.67 -10.72 1.58
N ALA A 157 36.48 -10.91 2.16
CA ALA A 157 35.23 -10.72 1.43
C ALA A 157 34.85 -9.22 1.36
N PRO A 158 34.47 -8.70 0.18
CA PRO A 158 33.99 -7.33 0.05
C PRO A 158 32.67 -7.14 0.81
N VAL A 159 32.48 -5.96 1.39
CA VAL A 159 31.23 -5.56 2.05
C VAL A 159 30.20 -5.24 0.99
N THR A 160 29.04 -5.88 1.07
CA THR A 160 27.89 -5.56 0.21
C THR A 160 26.68 -5.19 1.06
N GLY A 161 25.82 -4.33 0.51
CA GLY A 161 24.50 -4.05 1.07
C GLY A 161 23.43 -4.60 0.15
N THR A 162 22.55 -5.43 0.66
CA THR A 162 21.36 -5.91 -0.06
C THR A 162 20.15 -5.12 0.42
N VAL A 163 19.48 -4.45 -0.51
CA VAL A 163 18.30 -3.61 -0.23
C VAL A 163 17.05 -4.45 -0.40
N ALA A 164 16.10 -4.33 0.51
CA ALA A 164 14.78 -4.95 0.43
C ALA A 164 13.70 -4.03 1.01
N THR A 165 12.54 -3.97 0.36
CA THR A 165 11.34 -3.32 0.92
C THR A 165 10.65 -4.30 1.86
N THR A 166 10.58 -3.97 3.15
CA THR A 166 9.99 -4.80 4.21
C THR A 166 8.56 -4.43 4.54
N THR A 167 8.15 -3.22 4.18
CA THR A 167 6.76 -2.77 4.22
C THR A 167 6.58 -1.89 2.98
N PRO A 168 5.90 -2.36 1.93
CA PRO A 168 5.66 -1.54 0.76
C PRO A 168 4.87 -0.29 1.14
N GLY A 169 5.26 0.86 0.60
CA GLY A 169 4.31 1.95 0.47
C GLY A 169 3.24 1.56 -0.54
N VAL A 170 2.09 2.20 -0.44
CA VAL A 170 1.02 2.10 -1.42
C VAL A 170 1.08 3.33 -2.29
N ASP A 171 1.71 3.22 -3.47
CA ASP A 171 1.81 4.37 -4.38
C ASP A 171 0.46 5.09 -4.45
N ALA A 172 0.43 6.36 -4.04
CA ALA A 172 -0.79 7.13 -3.85
C ALA A 172 -1.40 7.38 -5.22
N THR A 173 -2.02 6.35 -5.76
CA THR A 173 -2.52 6.39 -7.11
C THR A 173 -3.88 7.05 -6.99
N THR A 174 -3.92 8.32 -7.38
CA THR A 174 -5.12 9.14 -7.54
C THR A 174 -6.02 8.56 -8.64
N GLY A 175 -6.51 7.34 -8.46
CA GLY A 175 -7.49 6.71 -9.33
C GLY A 175 -8.88 6.97 -8.80
N THR A 176 -9.84 7.18 -9.70
CA THR A 176 -11.26 7.22 -9.36
C THR A 176 -11.68 5.85 -8.82
N ALA A 177 -12.40 5.80 -7.70
CA ALA A 177 -12.90 4.54 -7.18
C ALA A 177 -13.84 3.87 -8.20
N VAL A 178 -13.63 2.58 -8.47
CA VAL A 178 -14.37 1.81 -9.48
C VAL A 178 -15.11 0.59 -8.93
N GLY A 179 -14.80 0.15 -7.71
CA GLY A 179 -15.53 -0.95 -7.09
C GLY A 179 -14.90 -1.50 -5.82
N LEU A 180 -15.30 -2.72 -5.46
CA LEU A 180 -14.90 -3.45 -4.26
C LEU A 180 -14.46 -4.88 -4.63
N THR A 181 -13.27 -5.33 -4.22
CA THR A 181 -12.79 -6.72 -4.45
C THR A 181 -13.78 -7.74 -3.93
N ARG A 182 -14.28 -8.75 -4.70
CA ARG A 182 -15.28 -9.76 -4.23
C ARG A 182 -14.72 -10.82 -3.27
N TYR A 183 -13.42 -11.08 -3.34
CA TYR A 183 -12.70 -11.98 -2.46
C TYR A 183 -11.45 -11.29 -1.95
N ALA A 184 -10.74 -11.92 -1.02
CA ALA A 184 -9.34 -11.55 -0.81
C ALA A 184 -8.61 -11.86 -2.12
N VAL A 185 -7.82 -10.91 -2.63
CA VAL A 185 -7.11 -10.98 -3.91
C VAL A 185 -5.63 -10.92 -3.62
N GLN A 186 -4.89 -11.92 -4.04
CA GLN A 186 -3.42 -11.91 -4.03
C GLN A 186 -2.90 -12.00 -5.45
N THR A 187 -1.91 -11.20 -5.81
CA THR A 187 -1.30 -11.26 -7.15
C THR A 187 0.19 -11.58 -7.09
N ASP A 188 0.66 -12.33 -8.09
CA ASP A 188 2.08 -12.58 -8.29
C ASP A 188 2.80 -11.38 -8.93
N ALA A 189 4.10 -11.53 -9.22
CA ALA A 189 4.91 -10.50 -9.85
C ALA A 189 4.51 -10.16 -11.30
N GLN A 190 3.60 -10.93 -11.90
CA GLN A 190 3.04 -10.70 -13.23
C GLN A 190 1.62 -10.11 -13.18
N GLY A 191 1.00 -10.04 -11.99
CA GLY A 191 -0.38 -9.58 -11.81
C GLY A 191 -1.44 -10.67 -11.97
N ASN A 192 -1.04 -11.94 -11.99
CA ASN A 192 -1.98 -13.05 -11.99
C ASN A 192 -2.52 -13.25 -10.58
N VAL A 193 -3.83 -13.44 -10.47
CA VAL A 193 -4.51 -13.58 -9.20
C VAL A 193 -4.45 -15.03 -8.72
N THR A 194 -4.08 -15.25 -7.46
CA THR A 194 -3.81 -16.56 -6.87
C THR A 194 -4.88 -17.04 -5.88
N ASN A 195 -5.80 -16.16 -5.48
CA ASN A 195 -6.82 -16.44 -4.47
C ASN A 195 -8.15 -15.80 -4.88
N PHE A 196 -9.11 -16.58 -5.39
CA PHE A 196 -10.53 -16.22 -5.47
C PHE A 196 -11.45 -17.43 -5.72
N ASP A 197 -10.91 -18.64 -5.93
CA ASP A 197 -11.69 -19.88 -6.01
C ASP A 197 -11.25 -20.93 -4.98
N GLU A 198 -12.09 -21.94 -4.76
CA GLU A 198 -11.82 -23.07 -3.86
C GLU A 198 -10.73 -24.04 -4.38
N ASN A 199 -10.17 -23.77 -5.57
CA ASN A 199 -9.24 -24.65 -6.28
C ASN A 199 -7.82 -24.10 -6.40
N GLY A 200 -7.56 -22.84 -6.02
CA GLY A 200 -6.24 -22.23 -5.97
C GLY A 200 -5.58 -22.06 -7.35
N ALA A 201 -6.37 -21.93 -8.41
CA ALA A 201 -5.85 -21.74 -9.76
C ALA A 201 -5.41 -20.28 -9.97
N LEU A 202 -4.29 -20.10 -10.69
CA LEU A 202 -3.88 -18.78 -11.16
C LEU A 202 -4.77 -18.33 -12.32
N GLU A 203 -5.37 -17.15 -12.23
CA GLU A 203 -6.06 -16.52 -13.36
C GLU A 203 -5.60 -15.08 -13.59
N ASP A 204 -5.70 -14.62 -14.84
CA ASP A 204 -5.30 -13.26 -15.23
C ASP A 204 -6.28 -12.18 -14.74
N THR A 205 -7.45 -12.58 -14.23
CA THR A 205 -8.53 -11.67 -13.77
C THR A 205 -9.20 -12.20 -12.52
N ALA A 206 -9.77 -11.31 -11.71
CA ALA A 206 -10.68 -11.68 -10.62
C ALA A 206 -11.95 -10.82 -10.62
N PRO A 207 -13.07 -11.33 -10.05
CA PRO A 207 -14.32 -10.57 -9.97
C PRO A 207 -14.27 -9.48 -8.89
N TYR A 208 -14.91 -8.36 -9.17
CA TYR A 208 -15.16 -7.29 -8.20
C TYR A 208 -16.57 -6.71 -8.39
N TYR A 209 -17.10 -6.08 -7.33
CA TYR A 209 -18.40 -5.42 -7.38
C TYR A 209 -18.25 -3.95 -7.77
N TYR A 210 -19.02 -3.48 -8.75
CA TYR A 210 -19.06 -2.05 -9.11
C TYR A 210 -20.32 -1.33 -8.62
N THR A 211 -21.33 -2.08 -8.16
CA THR A 211 -22.54 -1.53 -7.52
C THR A 211 -23.19 -2.59 -6.64
N GLY A 212 -23.96 -2.16 -5.64
CA GLY A 212 -24.69 -3.04 -4.74
C GLY A 212 -25.01 -2.36 -3.41
N ILE A 213 -25.70 -3.09 -2.52
CA ILE A 213 -25.94 -2.65 -1.14
C ILE A 213 -24.99 -3.43 -0.23
N PHE A 214 -24.18 -2.69 0.52
CA PHE A 214 -23.15 -3.24 1.40
C PHE A 214 -23.33 -2.71 2.82
N ARG A 215 -22.90 -3.50 3.80
CA ARG A 215 -22.76 -3.03 5.19
C ARG A 215 -21.47 -2.24 5.31
N THR A 216 -21.51 -1.09 6.00
CA THR A 216 -20.31 -0.27 6.25
C THR A 216 -19.20 -1.03 6.94
N THR A 217 -19.53 -2.01 7.78
CA THR A 217 -18.57 -2.90 8.46
C THR A 217 -17.82 -3.84 7.52
N HIS A 218 -18.21 -3.94 6.25
CA HIS A 218 -17.57 -4.78 5.24
C HIS A 218 -16.83 -3.95 4.17
N LEU A 219 -16.75 -2.64 4.33
CA LEU A 219 -16.15 -1.74 3.35
C LEU A 219 -14.78 -1.28 3.83
N ASN A 220 -13.72 -1.82 3.23
CA ASN A 220 -12.33 -1.49 3.55
C ASN A 220 -11.82 -0.40 2.60
N GLY A 221 -11.19 0.64 3.14
CA GLY A 221 -10.74 1.80 2.36
C GLY A 221 -11.88 2.62 1.73
N PHE A 222 -13.12 2.44 2.19
CA PHE A 222 -14.26 3.17 1.66
C PHE A 222 -14.45 4.49 2.40
N THR A 223 -14.02 5.56 1.73
CA THR A 223 -13.95 6.91 2.29
C THR A 223 -15.04 7.81 1.71
N ALA A 224 -15.06 9.08 2.13
CA ALA A 224 -15.98 10.08 1.56
C ALA A 224 -15.67 10.39 0.09
N ALA A 225 -14.40 10.38 -0.32
CA ALA A 225 -14.07 10.55 -1.74
C ALA A 225 -14.46 9.32 -2.56
N ALA A 226 -14.20 8.10 -2.05
CA ALA A 226 -14.65 6.87 -2.71
C ALA A 226 -16.17 6.82 -2.88
N LEU A 227 -16.92 7.29 -1.87
CA LEU A 227 -18.38 7.42 -1.94
C LEU A 227 -18.81 8.36 -3.07
N ASN A 228 -18.11 9.49 -3.25
CA ASN A 228 -18.42 10.44 -4.32
C ASN A 228 -18.07 9.88 -5.69
N ASP A 229 -16.91 9.25 -5.83
CA ASP A 229 -16.44 8.63 -7.08
C ASP A 229 -17.38 7.52 -7.56
N LEU A 230 -17.80 6.65 -6.65
CA LEU A 230 -18.75 5.56 -6.92
C LEU A 230 -20.20 6.03 -7.00
N GLN A 231 -20.45 7.34 -6.81
CA GLN A 231 -21.79 7.92 -6.72
C GLN A 231 -22.69 7.19 -5.72
N GLY A 232 -22.08 6.69 -4.64
CA GLY A 232 -22.75 5.90 -3.62
C GLY A 232 -23.62 6.75 -2.71
N ARG A 233 -24.48 6.09 -1.94
CA ARG A 233 -25.29 6.74 -0.89
C ARG A 233 -25.17 5.99 0.41
N VAL A 234 -24.93 6.71 1.50
CA VAL A 234 -24.98 6.15 2.85
C VAL A 234 -26.42 6.18 3.34
N ILE A 235 -26.93 5.02 3.75
CA ILE A 235 -28.24 4.85 4.37
C ILE A 235 -28.01 4.61 5.86
N GLN A 236 -28.43 5.54 6.71
CA GLN A 236 -28.43 5.40 8.16
C GLN A 236 -29.87 5.25 8.66
N GLY A 237 -30.10 4.30 9.56
CA GLY A 237 -31.40 4.09 10.18
C GLY A 237 -31.34 3.00 11.25
N THR A 238 -32.36 2.92 12.11
CA THR A 238 -32.47 1.81 13.05
C THR A 238 -33.10 0.63 12.34
N LEU A 239 -32.40 -0.51 12.33
CA LEU A 239 -32.96 -1.75 11.81
C LEU A 239 -33.93 -2.32 12.86
N ALA A 240 -35.23 -2.24 12.58
CA ALA A 240 -36.27 -2.89 13.38
C ALA A 240 -37.06 -3.84 12.47
N ASP A 241 -37.15 -5.11 12.85
CA ASP A 241 -37.87 -6.15 12.11
C ASP A 241 -37.44 -6.30 10.64
N GLY A 242 -36.15 -6.09 10.33
CA GLY A 242 -35.61 -6.20 8.98
C GLY A 242 -35.97 -5.03 8.05
N VAL A 243 -36.59 -3.98 8.58
CA VAL A 243 -36.88 -2.74 7.86
C VAL A 243 -35.97 -1.64 8.38
N ILE A 244 -35.34 -0.90 7.47
CA ILE A 244 -34.62 0.33 7.81
C ILE A 244 -35.66 1.43 7.97
N LYS A 245 -35.80 1.95 9.20
CA LYS A 245 -36.64 3.11 9.49
C LYS A 245 -35.75 4.36 9.52
N PHE A 246 -36.17 5.40 8.80
CA PHE A 246 -35.55 6.72 8.75
C PHE A 246 -36.22 7.68 9.72
#